data_AF-A0A4Q5NXU0-F1
#
_entry.id   AF-A0A4Q5NXU0-F1
#
_cell.length_a   1.000
_cell.length_b   1.000
_cell.length_c   1.000
_cell.angle_alpha   90.00
_cell.angle_beta   90.00
_cell.angle_gamma   90.00
#
_symmetry.space_group_name_H-M   'P 1'
#
loop_
_entity.id
_entity.type
_entity.pdbx_description
1 polymer ?
#
loop_
_entity_poly.entity_id
_entity_poly.type
_entity_poly.pdbx_seq_one_letter_code
_entity_poly.pdbx_strand_id
1 'polypeptide(L)'
;MTDSAPERATPHTSEHAPTHSVSGLGTSAGVRLRRKRSFADWIAFLLSAILSPYLVIPVGTVGIIYARTSHSPRQFLAWVSISLLFSTALPLLYILVGMWRGTISDVHVMERDQRGGPFVVAIVGGFLGAFLLYLMQAPVSVWGLSIIQGVNGLAILAITNFTKISVHVSVLSATVMGAIALNPQFSPYWVIWLVPVLMWARTKRGRHSWGQGIAGFAVASSVTSLVLAGLGLSDRLTWLWQRF
;
A
#
# COMPACT_ATOMS: atom_id res chain seq x y z
N MET A 1 -61.22 55.58 38.11
CA MET A 1 -60.24 55.08 37.11
C MET A 1 -61.03 54.13 36.21
N THR A 2 -61.75 54.67 35.21
CA THR A 2 -61.31 54.87 33.82
C THR A 2 -61.07 53.53 33.11
N ASP A 3 -61.54 53.24 31.92
CA ASP A 3 -62.53 53.77 30.98
C ASP A 3 -62.50 52.78 29.79
N SER A 4 -63.57 52.75 29.00
CA SER A 4 -63.60 52.45 27.56
C SER A 4 -63.15 51.08 26.97
N ALA A 5 -64.15 50.34 26.45
CA ALA A 5 -64.02 49.51 25.24
C ALA A 5 -63.82 50.38 23.98
N PRO A 6 -63.40 49.84 22.81
CA PRO A 6 -64.36 49.39 21.76
C PRO A 6 -63.85 48.19 20.92
N GLU A 7 -64.68 47.28 20.38
CA GLU A 7 -65.58 47.31 19.19
C GLU A 7 -64.94 46.94 17.82
N ARG A 8 -65.49 45.84 17.24
CA ARG A 8 -65.66 45.42 15.81
C ARG A 8 -64.53 45.53 14.78
N ALA A 9 -64.37 44.44 14.01
CA ALA A 9 -64.86 44.35 12.61
C ALA A 9 -64.62 42.95 12.01
N THR A 10 -65.67 42.34 11.45
CA THR A 10 -65.60 41.25 10.45
C THR A 10 -65.38 41.85 9.05
N PRO A 11 -64.81 41.09 8.10
CA PRO A 11 -65.63 40.80 6.92
C PRO A 11 -65.48 39.39 6.32
N HIS A 12 -66.61 38.90 5.81
CA HIS A 12 -66.74 37.85 4.80
C HIS A 12 -66.03 38.20 3.48
N THR A 13 -65.54 37.18 2.75
CA THR A 13 -65.53 37.00 1.27
C THR A 13 -64.95 35.59 0.99
N SER A 14 -65.66 34.62 0.38
CA SER A 14 -65.86 34.39 -1.07
C SER A 14 -64.53 34.55 -1.84
N GLU A 15 -63.98 33.65 -2.66
CA GLU A 15 -64.52 32.77 -3.70
C GLU A 15 -63.33 31.96 -4.32
N HIS A 16 -63.66 30.81 -4.93
CA HIS A 16 -63.08 30.20 -6.15
C HIS A 16 -61.54 30.02 -6.40
N ALA A 17 -61.13 28.73 -6.45
CA ALA A 17 -60.35 27.96 -7.49
C ALA A 17 -59.11 28.61 -8.18
N PRO A 18 -58.00 27.86 -8.49
CA PRO A 18 -58.04 26.69 -9.39
C PRO A 18 -57.02 25.56 -9.17
N THR A 19 -57.31 24.45 -9.86
CA THR A 19 -56.47 23.28 -10.13
C THR A 19 -55.19 23.63 -10.89
N HIS A 20 -54.03 23.29 -10.35
CA HIS A 20 -52.78 23.23 -11.11
C HIS A 20 -52.40 21.77 -11.40
N SER A 21 -52.50 21.41 -12.67
CA SER A 21 -51.92 20.21 -13.27
C SER A 21 -50.40 20.32 -13.28
N VAL A 22 -49.70 19.50 -12.49
CA VAL A 22 -48.25 19.33 -12.61
C VAL A 22 -47.97 18.12 -13.50
N SER A 23 -47.93 18.36 -14.81
CA SER A 23 -47.26 17.48 -15.77
C SER A 23 -45.77 17.81 -15.76
N GLY A 24 -44.96 16.97 -15.12
CA GLY A 24 -43.51 17.21 -15.07
C GLY A 24 -42.75 16.30 -14.12
N LEU A 25 -42.80 14.99 -14.32
CA LEU A 25 -41.78 14.10 -13.77
C LEU A 25 -41.03 13.45 -14.94
N GLY A 26 -39.97 14.15 -15.34
CA GLY A 26 -38.97 13.66 -16.26
C GLY A 26 -38.36 12.36 -15.73
N THR A 27 -38.51 11.31 -16.52
CA THR A 27 -37.73 10.09 -16.43
C THR A 27 -36.27 10.39 -16.74
N SER A 28 -35.49 10.73 -15.72
CA SER A 28 -34.02 10.63 -15.76
C SER A 28 -33.56 9.65 -14.68
N ALA A 29 -34.15 8.45 -14.72
CA ALA A 29 -33.52 7.27 -14.14
C ALA A 29 -32.25 6.97 -14.96
N GLY A 30 -31.17 7.69 -14.62
CA GLY A 30 -29.84 7.45 -15.14
C GLY A 30 -29.38 6.07 -14.69
N VAL A 31 -29.71 5.06 -15.49
CA VAL A 31 -29.10 3.74 -15.41
C VAL A 31 -27.60 3.96 -15.65
N ARG A 32 -26.81 4.05 -14.57
CA ARG A 32 -25.36 3.91 -14.65
C ARG A 32 -25.11 2.52 -15.24
N LEU A 33 -24.92 2.44 -16.56
CA LEU A 33 -24.47 1.24 -17.22
C LEU A 33 -23.22 0.77 -16.49
N ARG A 34 -23.33 -0.36 -15.78
CA ARG A 34 -22.22 -1.00 -15.09
C ARG A 34 -21.21 -1.38 -16.18
N ARG A 35 -20.20 -0.53 -16.39
CA ARG A 35 -19.15 -0.75 -17.41
C ARG A 35 -18.64 -2.18 -17.26
N LYS A 36 -18.84 -3.02 -18.28
CA LYS A 36 -18.30 -4.38 -18.29
C LYS A 36 -16.79 -4.26 -18.07
N ARG A 37 -16.26 -4.93 -17.03
CA ARG A 37 -14.81 -4.93 -16.75
C ARG A 37 -14.11 -5.50 -17.98
N SER A 38 -13.19 -4.74 -18.56
CA SER A 38 -12.39 -5.20 -19.69
C SER A 38 -11.37 -6.24 -19.23
N PHE A 39 -10.86 -7.06 -20.16
CA PHE A 39 -9.75 -7.99 -19.87
C PHE A 39 -8.53 -7.27 -19.27
N ALA A 40 -8.24 -6.06 -19.76
CA ALA A 40 -7.18 -5.21 -19.20
C ALA A 40 -7.44 -4.79 -17.74
N ASP A 41 -8.70 -4.56 -17.35
CA ASP A 41 -9.05 -4.24 -15.96
C ASP A 41 -8.85 -5.45 -15.05
N TRP A 42 -9.12 -6.66 -15.57
CA TRP A 42 -8.85 -7.91 -14.86
C TRP A 42 -7.34 -8.14 -14.68
N ILE A 43 -6.55 -7.96 -15.73
CA ILE A 43 -5.07 -8.06 -15.64
C ILE A 43 -4.54 -7.04 -14.62
N ALA A 44 -4.98 -5.78 -14.70
CA ALA A 44 -4.52 -4.74 -13.77
C ALA A 44 -4.92 -5.04 -12.31
N PHE A 45 -6.07 -5.67 -12.10
CA PHE A 45 -6.46 -6.19 -10.78
C PHE A 45 -5.50 -7.28 -10.30
N LEU A 46 -5.26 -8.30 -11.12
CA LEU A 46 -4.40 -9.44 -10.78
C LEU A 46 -2.98 -8.99 -10.46
N LEU A 47 -2.38 -8.16 -11.33
CA LEU A 47 -1.04 -7.61 -11.11
C LEU A 47 -0.95 -6.77 -9.84
N SER A 48 -1.97 -5.95 -9.55
CA SER A 48 -2.00 -5.17 -8.30
C SER A 48 -2.09 -6.03 -7.04
N ALA A 49 -2.73 -7.20 -7.15
CA ALA A 49 -2.91 -8.13 -6.04
C ALA A 49 -1.64 -8.97 -5.82
N ILE A 50 -1.10 -9.57 -6.90
CA ILE A 50 0.12 -10.39 -6.85
C ILE A 50 1.33 -9.54 -6.44
N LEU A 51 1.45 -8.32 -6.96
CA LEU A 51 2.52 -7.39 -6.62
C LEU A 51 2.13 -6.45 -5.46
N SER A 52 1.24 -6.92 -4.58
CA SER A 52 0.93 -6.20 -3.34
C SER A 52 2.06 -6.36 -2.31
N PRO A 53 2.22 -5.40 -1.38
CA PRO A 53 3.20 -5.53 -0.29
C PRO A 53 3.09 -6.86 0.49
N TYR A 54 1.86 -7.39 0.62
CA TYR A 54 1.57 -8.65 1.32
C TYR A 54 2.16 -9.90 0.66
N LEU A 55 2.53 -9.83 -0.62
CA LEU A 55 3.14 -10.95 -1.34
C LEU A 55 4.58 -10.65 -1.73
N VAL A 56 4.86 -9.41 -2.15
CA VAL A 56 6.20 -9.00 -2.59
C VAL A 56 7.23 -9.17 -1.48
N ILE A 57 6.92 -8.71 -0.26
CA ILE A 57 7.84 -8.81 0.88
C ILE A 57 8.12 -10.29 1.23
N PRO A 58 7.11 -11.13 1.55
CA PRO A 58 7.39 -12.51 1.94
C PRO A 58 8.03 -13.33 0.82
N VAL A 59 7.60 -13.18 -0.44
CA VAL A 59 8.21 -13.90 -1.57
C VAL A 59 9.66 -13.47 -1.77
N GLY A 60 9.95 -12.16 -1.72
CA GLY A 60 11.30 -11.64 -1.82
C GLY A 60 12.20 -12.16 -0.70
N THR A 61 11.73 -12.12 0.54
CA THR A 61 12.48 -12.61 1.70
C THR A 61 12.73 -14.11 1.65
N VAL A 62 11.72 -14.91 1.32
CA VAL A 62 11.88 -16.38 1.18
C VAL A 62 12.87 -16.71 0.07
N GLY A 63 12.80 -16.02 -1.08
CA GLY A 63 13.74 -16.23 -2.18
C GLY A 63 15.19 -15.96 -1.79
N ILE A 64 15.45 -14.87 -1.05
CA ILE A 64 16.79 -14.54 -0.56
C ILE A 64 17.27 -15.57 0.48
N ILE A 65 16.41 -15.96 1.42
CA ILE A 65 16.78 -16.95 2.46
C ILE A 65 17.07 -18.31 1.82
N TYR A 66 16.24 -18.76 0.88
CA TYR A 66 16.45 -20.01 0.14
C TYR A 66 17.82 -20.04 -0.53
N ALA A 67 18.21 -18.94 -1.20
CA ALA A 67 19.51 -18.82 -1.86
C ALA A 67 20.71 -18.88 -0.89
N ARG A 68 20.49 -18.71 0.42
CA ARG A 68 21.54 -18.76 1.47
C ARG A 68 21.51 -20.02 2.32
N THR A 69 20.43 -20.79 2.27
CA THR A 69 20.18 -21.92 3.19
C THR A 69 19.80 -23.21 2.47
N SER A 70 20.09 -23.30 1.16
CA SER A 70 19.80 -24.48 0.32
C SER A 70 20.32 -25.80 0.88
N HIS A 71 21.35 -25.77 1.73
CA HIS A 71 21.97 -26.95 2.34
C HIS A 71 21.51 -27.24 3.78
N SER A 72 20.64 -26.41 4.37
CA SER A 72 20.19 -26.56 5.77
C SER A 72 18.70 -26.24 5.93
N PRO A 73 17.82 -27.26 5.83
CA PRO A 73 16.38 -27.07 5.98
C PRO A 73 15.99 -26.46 7.33
N ARG A 74 16.70 -26.80 8.41
CA ARG A 74 16.44 -26.25 9.74
C ARG A 74 16.72 -24.75 9.80
N GLN A 75 17.82 -24.29 9.20
CA GLN A 75 18.19 -22.88 9.16
C GLN A 75 17.23 -22.10 8.25
N PHE A 76 16.87 -22.67 7.10
CA PHE A 76 15.86 -22.13 6.21
C PHE A 76 14.54 -21.90 6.95
N LEU A 77 14.01 -22.93 7.62
CA LEU A 77 12.76 -22.85 8.36
C LEU A 77 12.83 -21.81 9.48
N ALA A 78 13.90 -21.81 10.29
CA ALA A 78 14.03 -20.85 11.38
C ALA A 78 14.04 -19.40 10.88
N TRP A 79 14.83 -19.09 9.85
CA TRP A 79 14.93 -17.75 9.30
C TRP A 79 13.65 -17.31 8.60
N VAL A 80 13.05 -18.17 7.78
CA VAL A 80 11.76 -17.89 7.12
C VAL A 80 10.66 -17.67 8.15
N SER A 81 10.56 -18.51 9.18
CA SER A 81 9.54 -18.36 10.23
C SER A 81 9.66 -17.01 10.94
N ILE A 82 10.87 -16.60 11.33
CA ILE A 82 11.10 -15.29 11.96
C ILE A 82 10.73 -14.17 10.99
N SER A 83 11.26 -14.21 9.77
CA SER A 83 10.98 -13.20 8.75
C SER A 83 9.49 -13.05 8.46
N LEU A 84 8.77 -14.15 8.23
CA LEU A 84 7.34 -14.12 7.90
C LEU A 84 6.48 -13.71 9.08
N LEU A 85 6.82 -14.16 10.29
CA LEU A 85 6.11 -13.75 11.50
C LEU A 85 6.10 -12.23 11.63
N PHE A 86 7.28 -11.61 11.54
CA PHE A 86 7.44 -10.18 11.79
C PHE A 86 7.03 -9.29 10.61
N SER A 87 7.31 -9.71 9.37
CA SER A 87 7.03 -8.89 8.18
C SER A 87 5.61 -9.06 7.64
N THR A 88 4.95 -10.19 7.92
CA THR A 88 3.68 -10.56 7.26
C THR A 88 2.60 -10.93 8.27
N ALA A 89 2.86 -11.90 9.16
CA ALA A 89 1.83 -12.42 10.06
C ALA A 89 1.37 -11.37 11.08
N LEU A 90 2.29 -10.66 11.73
CA LEU A 90 1.94 -9.62 12.72
C LEU A 90 1.20 -8.43 12.09
N PRO A 91 1.65 -7.81 10.97
CA PRO A 91 0.89 -6.75 10.31
C PRO A 91 -0.48 -7.22 9.83
N LEU A 92 -0.57 -8.43 9.26
CA LEU A 92 -1.85 -8.99 8.81
C LEU A 92 -2.79 -9.24 9.99
N LEU A 93 -2.29 -9.82 11.09
CA LEU A 93 -3.08 -10.04 12.30
C LEU A 93 -3.63 -8.71 12.85
N TYR A 94 -2.81 -7.66 12.87
CA TYR A 94 -3.25 -6.32 13.25
C TYR A 94 -4.42 -5.84 12.38
N ILE A 95 -4.30 -6.00 11.05
CA ILE A 95 -5.36 -5.61 10.10
C ILE A 95 -6.63 -6.43 10.35
N LEU A 96 -6.52 -7.74 10.49
CA LEU A 96 -7.67 -8.63 10.69
C LEU A 96 -8.39 -8.35 12.02
N VAL A 97 -7.65 -8.09 13.09
CA VAL A 97 -8.22 -7.68 14.38
C VAL A 97 -8.90 -6.32 14.26
N GLY A 98 -8.30 -5.37 13.54
CA GLY A 98 -8.92 -4.07 13.27
C GLY A 98 -10.21 -4.18 12.45
N MET A 99 -10.24 -5.06 11.46
CA MET A 99 -11.44 -5.36 10.68
C MET A 99 -12.53 -5.98 11.56
N TRP A 100 -12.17 -6.94 12.41
CA TRP A 100 -13.11 -7.57 13.34
C TRP A 100 -13.69 -6.55 14.35
N ARG A 101 -12.91 -5.56 14.77
CA ARG A 101 -13.33 -4.45 15.65
C ARG A 101 -14.04 -3.30 14.91
N GLY A 102 -14.15 -3.36 13.58
CA GLY A 102 -14.72 -2.29 12.76
C GLY A 102 -13.88 -1.02 12.66
N THR A 103 -12.61 -1.05 13.08
CA THR A 103 -11.69 0.11 12.98
C THR A 103 -10.94 0.17 11.65
N ILE A 104 -10.84 -0.96 10.93
CA ILE A 104 -10.26 -1.04 9.59
C ILE A 104 -11.33 -1.53 8.61
N SER A 105 -11.52 -0.79 7.52
CA SER A 105 -12.59 -1.03 6.55
C SER A 105 -12.31 -2.17 5.58
N ASP A 106 -11.04 -2.36 5.21
CA ASP A 106 -10.63 -3.37 4.23
C ASP A 106 -9.17 -3.81 4.40
N VAL A 107 -8.83 -5.00 3.88
CA VAL A 107 -7.50 -5.60 4.02
C VAL A 107 -6.37 -4.81 3.31
N HIS A 108 -6.69 -3.99 2.31
CA HIS A 108 -5.71 -3.12 1.64
C HIS A 108 -5.58 -1.76 2.33
N VAL A 109 -6.31 -1.54 3.42
CA VAL A 109 -6.29 -0.32 4.25
C VAL A 109 -6.37 0.93 3.37
N MET A 110 -7.43 1.01 2.59
CA MET A 110 -7.58 2.06 1.58
C MET A 110 -7.73 3.44 2.20
N GLU A 111 -8.40 3.53 3.34
CA GLU A 111 -8.56 4.77 4.10
C GLU A 111 -7.26 5.18 4.79
N ARG A 112 -6.88 6.45 4.64
CA ARG A 112 -5.54 6.93 4.99
C ARG A 112 -5.29 7.00 6.49
N ASP A 113 -6.30 7.42 7.23
CA ASP A 113 -6.36 7.44 8.69
C ASP A 113 -6.14 6.04 9.29
N GLN A 114 -6.59 4.99 8.62
CA GLN A 114 -6.43 3.60 9.06
C GLN A 114 -5.02 3.03 8.84
N ARG A 115 -4.15 3.71 8.09
CA ARG A 115 -2.82 3.18 7.67
C ARG A 115 -1.73 3.28 8.71
N GLY A 116 -1.81 4.26 9.61
CA GLY A 116 -0.72 4.56 10.56
C GLY A 116 -0.37 3.34 11.41
N GLY A 117 -1.38 2.71 12.02
CA GLY A 117 -1.20 1.52 12.85
C GLY A 117 -0.51 0.36 12.12
N PRO A 118 -1.06 -0.13 10.99
CA PRO A 118 -0.44 -1.20 10.20
C PRO A 118 0.99 -0.88 9.75
N PHE A 119 1.29 0.37 9.38
CA PHE A 119 2.65 0.78 9.02
C PHE A 119 3.60 0.67 10.20
N VAL A 120 3.23 1.18 11.37
CA VAL A 120 4.07 1.12 12.57
C VAL A 120 4.37 -0.33 12.95
N VAL A 121 3.35 -1.20 12.94
CA VAL A 121 3.53 -2.63 13.23
C VAL A 121 4.48 -3.28 12.24
N ALA A 122 4.34 -3.00 10.94
CA ALA A 122 5.23 -3.54 9.91
C ALA A 122 6.67 -3.04 10.04
N ILE A 123 6.87 -1.75 10.37
CA ILE A 123 8.20 -1.15 10.52
C ILE A 123 8.90 -1.71 11.77
N VAL A 124 8.24 -1.66 12.92
CA VAL A 124 8.79 -2.16 14.19
C VAL A 124 9.03 -3.67 14.09
N GLY A 125 8.08 -4.41 13.54
CA GLY A 125 8.22 -5.84 13.27
C GLY A 125 9.42 -6.12 12.37
N GLY A 126 9.56 -5.39 11.26
CA GLY A 126 10.70 -5.52 10.34
C GLY A 126 12.06 -5.34 11.03
N PHE A 127 12.21 -4.30 11.86
CA PHE A 127 13.44 -4.07 12.62
C PHE A 127 13.69 -5.17 13.66
N LEU A 128 12.66 -5.59 14.39
CA LEU A 128 12.78 -6.66 15.38
C LEU A 128 13.14 -8.00 14.72
N GLY A 129 12.50 -8.34 13.61
CA GLY A 129 12.83 -9.52 12.82
C GLY A 129 14.27 -9.50 12.29
N ALA A 130 14.72 -8.35 11.78
CA ALA A 130 16.13 -8.17 11.40
C ALA A 130 17.08 -8.36 12.58
N PHE A 131 16.77 -7.76 13.73
CA PHE A 131 17.60 -7.85 14.92
C PHE A 131 17.71 -9.29 15.43
N LEU A 132 16.61 -10.05 15.47
CA LEU A 132 16.63 -11.46 15.86
C LEU A 132 17.46 -12.32 14.88
N LEU A 133 17.33 -12.09 13.57
CA LEU A 133 18.14 -12.77 12.56
C LEU A 133 19.63 -12.43 12.70
N TYR A 134 19.96 -11.18 13.03
CA TYR A 134 21.32 -10.75 13.33
C TYR A 134 21.89 -11.48 14.56
N LEU A 135 21.13 -11.60 15.65
CA LEU A 135 21.53 -12.36 16.85
C LEU A 135 21.76 -13.85 16.54
N MET A 136 21.04 -14.40 15.56
CA MET A 136 21.26 -15.77 15.05
C MET A 136 22.43 -15.88 14.07
N GLN A 137 23.26 -14.83 13.95
CA GLN A 137 24.40 -14.75 13.04
C GLN A 137 24.03 -14.96 11.57
N ALA A 138 22.79 -14.62 11.18
CA ALA A 138 22.40 -14.64 9.78
C ALA A 138 23.21 -13.60 8.99
N PRO A 139 23.64 -13.91 7.75
CA PRO A 139 24.40 -12.96 6.95
C PRO A 139 23.54 -11.74 6.59
N VAL A 140 24.18 -10.60 6.32
CA VAL A 140 23.50 -9.34 5.95
C VAL A 140 22.53 -9.48 4.79
N SER A 141 22.77 -10.42 3.88
CA SER A 141 21.81 -10.69 2.80
C SER A 141 20.42 -11.10 3.31
N VAL A 142 20.33 -11.75 4.46
CA VAL A 142 19.07 -12.28 5.01
C VAL A 142 18.30 -11.22 5.79
N TRP A 143 18.95 -10.54 6.73
CA TRP A 143 18.27 -9.51 7.55
C TRP A 143 18.27 -8.13 6.90
N GLY A 144 19.16 -7.87 5.92
CA GLY A 144 19.30 -6.58 5.26
C GLY A 144 18.06 -6.15 4.49
N LEU A 145 17.30 -7.08 3.89
CA LEU A 145 16.05 -6.74 3.21
C LEU A 145 15.02 -6.18 4.21
N SER A 146 14.95 -6.72 5.43
CA SER A 146 14.04 -6.21 6.47
C SER A 146 14.44 -4.79 6.90
N ILE A 147 15.74 -4.48 6.99
CA ILE A 147 16.22 -3.12 7.25
C ILE A 147 15.89 -2.18 6.09
N ILE A 148 16.14 -2.59 4.84
CA ILE A 148 15.78 -1.83 3.64
C ILE A 148 14.28 -1.50 3.67
N GLN A 149 13.42 -2.49 3.89
CA GLN A 149 11.97 -2.30 3.94
C GLN A 149 11.53 -1.43 5.12
N GLY A 150 12.14 -1.60 6.30
CA GLY A 150 11.84 -0.80 7.49
C GLY A 150 12.17 0.68 7.31
N VAL A 151 13.36 1.00 6.79
CA VAL A 151 13.78 2.38 6.53
C VAL A 151 12.98 3.00 5.38
N ASN A 152 12.68 2.23 4.32
CA ASN A 152 11.74 2.66 3.29
C ASN A 152 10.35 2.94 3.87
N GLY A 153 9.86 2.08 4.77
CA GLY A 153 8.59 2.27 5.47
C GLY A 153 8.54 3.58 6.25
N LEU A 154 9.61 3.92 6.98
CA LEU A 154 9.74 5.20 7.67
C LEU A 154 9.70 6.39 6.70
N ALA A 155 10.47 6.34 5.61
CA ALA A 155 10.48 7.39 4.60
C ALA A 155 9.12 7.59 3.94
N ILE A 156 8.45 6.49 3.56
CA ILE A 156 7.11 6.50 2.97
C ILE A 156 6.11 7.07 3.97
N LEU A 157 6.12 6.60 5.23
CA LEU A 157 5.23 7.09 6.28
C LEU A 157 5.36 8.61 6.45
N ALA A 158 6.60 9.12 6.52
CA ALA A 158 6.87 10.55 6.60
C ALA A 158 6.34 11.33 5.38
N ILE A 159 6.61 10.85 4.16
CA ILE A 159 6.18 11.50 2.91
C ILE A 159 4.65 11.48 2.75
N THR A 160 4.00 10.40 3.17
CA THR A 160 2.54 10.24 3.02
C THR A 160 1.72 11.26 3.82
N ASN A 161 2.33 11.93 4.81
CA ASN A 161 1.73 13.04 5.53
C ASN A 161 1.58 14.31 4.66
N PHE A 162 2.40 14.46 3.62
CA PHE A 162 2.44 15.66 2.78
C PHE A 162 1.88 15.42 1.37
N THR A 163 2.11 14.25 0.79
CA THR A 163 1.69 13.96 -0.60
C THR A 163 1.26 12.51 -0.81
N LYS A 164 0.57 12.24 -1.93
CA LYS A 164 0.23 10.87 -2.33
C LYS A 164 1.45 10.24 -3.01
N ILE A 165 1.94 9.13 -2.47
CA ILE A 165 2.97 8.29 -3.10
C ILE A 165 2.48 6.85 -3.21
N SER A 166 2.94 6.10 -4.20
CA SER A 166 2.51 4.71 -4.40
C SER A 166 3.30 3.73 -3.54
N VAL A 167 2.75 3.36 -2.38
CA VAL A 167 3.33 2.36 -1.46
C VAL A 167 3.66 1.04 -2.17
N HIS A 168 2.76 0.56 -3.03
CA HIS A 168 2.96 -0.67 -3.80
C HIS A 168 4.22 -0.60 -4.68
N VAL A 169 4.38 0.50 -5.41
CA VAL A 169 5.54 0.70 -6.29
C VAL A 169 6.80 0.86 -5.45
N SER A 170 6.75 1.62 -4.35
CA SER A 170 7.90 1.80 -3.46
C SER A 170 8.37 0.49 -2.85
N VAL A 171 7.46 -0.31 -2.30
CA VAL A 171 7.75 -1.63 -1.72
C VAL A 171 8.32 -2.58 -2.77
N LEU A 172 7.74 -2.62 -3.97
CA LEU A 172 8.27 -3.45 -5.06
C LEU A 172 9.68 -3.00 -5.48
N SER A 173 9.89 -1.69 -5.61
CA SER A 173 11.19 -1.14 -6.05
C SER A 173 12.29 -1.43 -5.03
N ALA A 174 12.03 -1.20 -3.74
CA ALA A 174 12.96 -1.53 -2.67
C ALA A 174 13.23 -3.03 -2.57
N THR A 175 12.22 -3.88 -2.76
CA THR A 175 12.38 -5.35 -2.75
C THR A 175 13.20 -5.82 -3.94
N VAL A 176 12.91 -5.35 -5.15
CA VAL A 176 13.65 -5.71 -6.37
C VAL A 176 15.11 -5.28 -6.25
N MET A 177 15.36 -4.02 -5.89
CA MET A 177 16.72 -3.50 -5.74
C MET A 177 17.48 -4.22 -4.63
N GLY A 178 16.84 -4.42 -3.47
CA GLY A 178 17.41 -5.18 -2.36
C GLY A 178 17.73 -6.62 -2.73
N ALA A 179 16.84 -7.31 -3.44
CA ALA A 179 17.08 -8.68 -3.89
C ALA A 179 18.28 -8.78 -4.83
N ILE A 180 18.42 -7.87 -5.80
CA ILE A 180 19.55 -7.87 -6.72
C ILE A 180 20.87 -7.52 -5.98
N ALA A 181 20.85 -6.51 -5.08
CA ALA A 181 22.03 -6.09 -4.33
C ALA A 181 22.52 -7.15 -3.33
N LEU A 182 21.59 -7.84 -2.66
CA LEU A 182 21.89 -8.80 -1.59
C LEU A 182 22.10 -10.23 -2.13
N ASN A 183 21.72 -10.49 -3.38
CA ASN A 183 21.93 -11.75 -4.08
C ASN A 183 22.56 -11.53 -5.47
N PRO A 184 23.90 -11.46 -5.57
CA PRO A 184 24.59 -11.18 -6.84
C PRO A 184 24.33 -12.21 -7.95
N GLN A 185 23.97 -13.45 -7.59
CA GLN A 185 23.64 -14.50 -8.55
C GLN A 185 22.25 -14.32 -9.16
N PHE A 186 21.40 -13.49 -8.54
CA PHE A 186 20.07 -13.20 -9.03
C PHE A 186 20.15 -12.27 -10.25
N SER A 187 19.57 -12.71 -11.37
CA SER A 187 19.56 -11.92 -12.60
C SER A 187 18.50 -10.81 -12.52
N PRO A 188 18.88 -9.54 -12.71
CA PRO A 188 17.96 -8.41 -12.56
C PRO A 188 16.88 -8.35 -13.65
N TYR A 189 17.16 -8.91 -14.83
CA TYR A 189 16.32 -8.78 -16.02
C TYR A 189 14.94 -9.43 -15.86
N TRP A 190 14.79 -10.40 -14.96
CA TRP A 190 13.51 -11.08 -14.74
C TRP A 190 12.52 -10.25 -13.91
N VAL A 191 13.01 -9.34 -13.08
CA VAL A 191 12.17 -8.65 -12.08
C VAL A 191 12.07 -7.15 -12.28
N ILE A 192 13.03 -6.51 -12.96
CA ILE A 192 13.03 -5.05 -13.11
C ILE A 192 11.78 -4.55 -13.86
N TRP A 193 11.31 -5.32 -14.84
CA TRP A 193 10.10 -5.01 -15.61
C TRP A 193 8.82 -5.03 -14.78
N LEU A 194 8.81 -5.66 -13.61
CA LEU A 194 7.64 -5.69 -12.72
C LEU A 194 7.29 -4.28 -12.22
N VAL A 195 8.27 -3.38 -12.08
CA VAL A 195 8.06 -2.01 -11.61
C VAL A 195 7.19 -1.19 -12.59
N PRO A 196 7.56 -1.01 -13.88
CA PRO A 196 6.71 -0.28 -14.83
C PRO A 196 5.38 -1.00 -15.08
N VAL A 197 5.34 -2.33 -15.07
CA VAL A 197 4.10 -3.11 -15.18
C VAL A 197 3.15 -2.82 -14.01
N LEU A 198 3.66 -2.75 -12.78
CA LEU A 198 2.86 -2.39 -11.62
C LEU A 198 2.40 -0.93 -11.69
N MET A 199 3.26 0.01 -12.09
CA MET A 199 2.87 1.41 -12.28
C MET A 199 1.70 1.54 -13.26
N TRP A 200 1.75 0.83 -14.39
CA TRP A 200 0.64 0.76 -15.34
C TRP A 200 -0.63 0.19 -14.69
N ALA A 201 -0.53 -0.94 -13.99
CA ALA A 201 -1.68 -1.58 -13.34
C ALA A 201 -2.34 -0.65 -12.30
N ARG A 202 -1.54 0.07 -11.50
CA ARG A 202 -2.03 1.04 -10.50
C ARG A 202 -2.70 2.24 -11.16
N THR A 203 -2.14 2.72 -12.27
CA THR A 203 -2.71 3.82 -13.06
C THR A 203 -4.01 3.42 -13.73
N LYS A 204 -4.05 2.25 -14.37
CA LYS A 204 -5.26 1.69 -14.99
C LYS A 204 -6.41 1.52 -14.00
N ARG A 205 -6.10 1.14 -12.76
CA ARG A 205 -7.07 1.03 -11.67
C ARG A 205 -7.47 2.36 -11.02
N GLY A 206 -6.95 3.49 -11.52
CA GLY A 206 -7.21 4.82 -10.96
C GLY A 206 -6.70 4.98 -9.52
N ARG A 207 -5.75 4.16 -9.09
CA ARG A 207 -5.23 4.18 -7.71
C ARG A 207 -4.14 5.21 -7.51
N HIS A 208 -3.27 5.37 -8.52
CA HIS A 208 -2.17 6.33 -8.52
C HIS A 208 -1.93 6.84 -9.94
N SER A 209 -1.35 8.03 -10.08
CA SER A 209 -0.83 8.48 -11.38
C SER A 209 0.58 7.92 -11.64
N TRP A 210 1.05 8.00 -12.88
CA TRP A 210 2.43 7.69 -13.23
C TRP A 210 3.43 8.50 -12.39
N GLY A 211 3.19 9.80 -12.19
CA GLY A 211 4.05 10.64 -11.35
C GLY A 211 4.16 10.16 -9.90
N GLN A 212 3.06 9.68 -9.31
CA GLN A 212 3.07 9.10 -7.97
C GLN A 212 3.79 7.74 -7.92
N GLY A 213 3.73 6.97 -9.02
CA GLY A 213 4.52 5.75 -9.20
C GLY A 213 6.01 6.04 -9.30
N ILE A 214 6.41 6.95 -10.18
CA ILE A 214 7.79 7.38 -10.41
C ILE A 214 8.39 7.97 -9.12
N ALA A 215 7.66 8.83 -8.42
CA ALA A 215 8.09 9.33 -7.11
C ALA A 215 8.30 8.18 -6.10
N GLY A 216 7.39 7.20 -6.09
CA GLY A 216 7.48 5.99 -5.27
C GLY A 216 8.74 5.18 -5.55
N PHE A 217 9.06 4.96 -6.83
CA PHE A 217 10.28 4.30 -7.27
C PHE A 217 11.53 5.10 -6.89
N ALA A 218 11.57 6.41 -7.19
CA ALA A 218 12.73 7.26 -6.94
C ALA A 218 13.08 7.33 -5.45
N VAL A 219 12.08 7.58 -4.60
CA VAL A 219 12.26 7.57 -3.13
C VAL A 219 12.78 6.22 -2.68
N ALA A 220 12.16 5.13 -3.14
CA ALA A 220 12.52 3.80 -2.67
C ALA A 220 13.94 3.39 -3.06
N SER A 221 14.33 3.66 -4.31
CA SER A 221 15.68 3.37 -4.82
C SER A 221 16.75 4.22 -4.11
N SER A 222 16.47 5.51 -3.87
CA SER A 222 17.38 6.39 -3.13
C SER A 222 17.57 5.94 -1.68
N VAL A 223 16.49 5.65 -0.96
CA VAL A 223 16.56 5.16 0.42
C VAL A 223 17.27 3.82 0.48
N THR A 224 16.96 2.90 -0.44
CA THR A 224 17.64 1.60 -0.52
C THR A 224 19.15 1.77 -0.77
N SER A 225 19.55 2.71 -1.62
CA SER A 225 20.96 3.03 -1.87
C SER A 225 21.66 3.54 -0.61
N LEU A 226 21.02 4.46 0.12
CA LEU A 226 21.55 4.99 1.39
C LEU A 226 21.68 3.90 2.46
N VAL A 227 20.70 3.00 2.56
CA VAL A 227 20.77 1.85 3.47
C VAL A 227 21.92 0.93 3.09
N LEU A 228 22.07 0.58 1.82
CA LEU A 228 23.18 -0.26 1.36
C LEU A 228 24.54 0.39 1.64
N ALA A 229 24.68 1.71 1.41
CA ALA A 229 25.89 2.44 1.76
C ALA A 229 26.15 2.44 3.28
N GLY A 230 25.13 2.67 4.11
CA GLY A 230 25.23 2.63 5.57
C GLY A 230 25.56 1.24 6.14
N LEU A 231 25.23 0.17 5.41
CA LEU A 231 25.63 -1.20 5.71
C LEU A 231 27.03 -1.57 5.20
N GLY A 232 27.78 -0.62 4.61
CA GLY A 232 29.09 -0.88 4.01
C GLY A 232 29.03 -1.70 2.72
N LEU A 233 27.89 -1.72 2.03
CA LEU A 233 27.63 -2.48 0.81
C LEU A 233 27.59 -1.58 -0.44
N SER A 234 28.32 -0.47 -0.44
CA SER A 234 28.41 0.47 -1.58
C SER A 234 28.89 -0.22 -2.87
N ASP A 235 29.74 -1.23 -2.76
CA ASP A 235 30.23 -2.00 -3.91
C ASP A 235 29.12 -2.78 -4.62
N ARG A 236 28.01 -3.09 -3.92
CA ARG A 236 26.83 -3.69 -4.53
C ARG A 236 26.12 -2.70 -5.45
N LEU A 237 26.20 -1.41 -5.17
CA LEU A 237 25.63 -0.35 -6.01
C LEU A 237 26.45 -0.18 -7.29
N THR A 238 27.77 -0.12 -7.19
CA THR A 238 28.65 -0.01 -8.37
C THR A 238 28.52 -1.24 -9.26
N TRP A 239 28.45 -2.43 -8.67
CA TRP A 239 28.20 -3.68 -9.39
C TRP A 239 26.82 -3.70 -10.08
N LEU A 240 25.77 -3.16 -9.45
CA LEU A 240 24.45 -3.02 -10.08
C LEU A 240 24.51 -2.19 -11.35
N TRP A 241 25.22 -1.05 -11.30
CA TRP A 241 25.39 -0.15 -12.44
C TRP A 241 26.13 -0.80 -13.62
N GLN A 242 27.07 -1.72 -13.36
CA GLN A 242 27.83 -2.40 -14.42
C GLN A 242 27.02 -3.48 -15.17
N ARG A 243 25.85 -3.87 -14.64
CA ARG A 243 25.04 -4.97 -15.17
C ARG A 243 23.87 -4.49 -16.04
N PHE A 244 23.69 -3.19 -16.17
CA PHE A 244 22.73 -2.55 -17.08
C PHE A 244 23.47 -1.77 -18.14
#